data_AF-A0A7S0FP63-F1
#
_entry.id   AF-A0A7S0FP63-F1
#
_cell.length_a   1.000
_cell.length_b   1.000
_cell.length_c   1.000
_cell.angle_alpha   90.00
_cell.angle_beta   90.00
_cell.angle_gamma   90.00
#
_symmetry.space_group_name_H-M   'P 1'
#
loop_
_entity.id
_entity.type
_entity.pdbx_description
1 polymer ?
#
loop_
_entity_poly.entity_id
_entity_poly.type
_entity_poly.pdbx_seq_one_letter_code
_entity_poly.pdbx_strand_id
1 'polypeptide(L)'
;MLLRAAKRPATESAELGALLQQNVAPSETESLSYLLHTLSKFKSFAVSSQQKVEASHQEEEQRLQNAIRQTADEGVRLALQQSVTSNKQSLLEAERIYGNMVNFSESMIKLIDSANSKGGCEQMACGPHASCTETTAGAECVCNEGYVGLGTHCRAPPEFMPHRLLDEGAGGVPTQAAEMNVNVFELNKIAIVFRDVSKGNIGRVVVGKVREAGMADLSPPEQFTLQSGRAFSPVVAGTASRRIVVAWRDENRQGTCWLRGAALGTSGVAGADMALTWGEPANFCSGQAHKMSVIGLPSDRMAILFSDRLPATEHMPQESFGNSLLVQVGDGGVVSILGKYRFSDAPVCRLEATKISNGAFVLAARAGKATDDLDPSISMRQEAMAMYGEVIGNDLVFDPNALNIEPQRAQIWARGVSLIAPNTVAYAYQDGTGMSMKMAVLEIDPATHRMKLTQEPVIVRDGFSPYVSMLSVPYTPSDPHTLIYYEGNYSSMVNLCSWSAKDKKLSRCEDFSWLMQKLTSVSGVHLGGGKSFMAFASESGVPYYAAFGLSKK
;
A
#
# COMPACT_ATOMS: atom_id res chain seq x y z
N MET A 1 54.86 54.56 0.98
CA MET A 1 53.82 55.50 1.46
C MET A 1 53.30 54.95 2.78
N LEU A 2 53.30 55.77 3.83
CA LEU A 2 53.24 55.42 5.25
C LEU A 2 51.95 54.67 5.67
N LEU A 3 52.10 53.56 6.40
CA LEU A 3 51.03 52.97 7.24
C LEU A 3 51.34 53.25 8.71
N ARG A 4 50.58 54.18 9.29
CA ARG A 4 50.54 54.49 10.73
C ARG A 4 49.67 53.47 11.45
N ALA A 5 50.23 52.79 12.45
CA ALA A 5 49.47 52.00 13.40
C ALA A 5 48.78 52.93 14.43
N ALA A 6 47.45 52.90 14.47
CA ALA A 6 46.65 53.62 15.46
C ALA A 6 46.42 52.76 16.71
N LYS A 7 46.83 53.31 17.85
CA LYS A 7 46.74 52.78 19.21
C LYS A 7 45.28 52.92 19.70
N ARG A 8 44.62 51.82 20.10
CA ARG A 8 43.32 51.87 20.81
C ARG A 8 43.54 51.98 22.32
N PRO A 9 42.72 52.76 23.06
CA PRO A 9 42.85 52.91 24.51
C PRO A 9 42.24 51.71 25.24
N ALA A 10 42.98 51.21 26.22
CA ALA A 10 42.54 50.22 27.19
C ALA A 10 41.87 50.95 28.35
N THR A 11 40.54 50.99 28.40
CA THR A 11 39.78 51.56 29.54
C THR A 11 38.34 51.03 29.60
N GLU A 12 38.14 49.74 29.35
CA GLU A 12 36.82 49.10 29.49
C GLU A 12 36.89 47.67 30.09
N SER A 13 38.04 47.27 30.64
CA SER A 13 38.26 45.93 31.19
C SER A 13 38.23 45.85 32.72
N ALA A 14 37.87 46.94 33.41
CA ALA A 14 37.90 46.99 34.88
C ALA A 14 36.52 46.81 35.55
N GLU A 15 35.40 46.99 34.83
CA GLU A 15 34.05 46.82 35.42
C GLU A 15 33.51 45.38 35.33
N LEU A 16 34.06 44.53 34.45
CA LEU A 16 33.61 43.14 34.33
C LEU A 16 34.11 42.23 35.47
N GLY A 17 35.10 42.68 36.25
CA GLY A 17 35.69 41.92 37.36
C GLY A 17 34.93 42.01 38.69
N ALA A 18 34.03 42.98 38.85
CA ALA A 18 33.32 43.21 40.11
C ALA A 18 31.96 42.49 40.24
N LEU A 19 31.46 41.89 39.14
CA LEU A 19 30.15 41.21 39.10
C LEU A 19 30.20 39.70 39.38
N LEU A 20 31.38 39.11 39.62
CA LEU A 20 31.56 37.66 39.80
C LEU A 20 31.58 37.19 41.27
N GLN A 21 31.10 38.00 42.23
CA GLN A 21 31.16 37.68 43.66
C GLN A 21 29.80 37.45 44.37
N GLN A 22 28.71 37.21 43.63
CA GLN A 22 27.46 36.69 44.22
C GLN A 22 26.93 35.49 43.42
N ASN A 23 27.35 34.29 43.81
CA ASN A 23 26.83 33.02 43.30
C ASN A 23 25.47 32.70 43.96
N VAL A 24 24.40 33.30 43.46
CA VAL A 24 23.04 32.72 43.57
C VAL A 24 22.73 32.17 42.19
N ALA A 25 22.45 30.86 42.09
CA ALA A 25 22.04 30.26 40.82
C ALA A 25 20.75 30.96 40.35
N PRO A 26 20.71 31.48 39.11
CA PRO A 26 19.52 32.16 38.61
C PRO A 26 18.34 31.20 38.65
N SER A 27 17.16 31.71 39.02
CA SER A 27 15.94 30.92 38.97
C SER A 27 15.69 30.42 37.53
N GLU A 28 14.98 29.30 37.37
CA GLU A 28 14.63 28.78 36.03
C GLU A 28 13.88 29.83 35.19
N THR A 29 13.02 30.63 35.84
CA THR A 29 12.31 31.77 35.23
C THR A 29 13.25 32.87 34.74
N GLU A 30 14.30 33.21 35.49
CA GLU A 30 15.30 34.20 35.06
C GLU A 30 16.13 33.66 33.90
N SER A 31 16.51 32.38 33.94
CA SER A 31 17.28 31.71 32.90
C SER A 31 16.53 31.64 31.57
N LEU A 32 15.22 31.40 31.63
CA LEU A 32 14.35 31.26 30.46
C LEU A 32 13.99 32.62 29.84
N SER A 33 13.76 33.64 30.67
CA SER A 33 13.60 35.03 30.20
C SER A 33 14.88 35.57 29.53
N TYR A 34 16.06 35.21 30.08
CA TYR A 34 17.36 35.53 29.49
C TYR A 34 17.56 34.84 28.14
N LEU A 35 17.13 33.58 28.01
CA LEU A 35 17.20 32.83 26.77
C LEU A 35 16.32 33.46 25.67
N LEU A 36 15.07 33.81 25.99
CA LEU A 36 14.16 34.50 25.06
C LEU A 36 14.74 35.85 24.60
N HIS A 37 15.31 36.61 25.53
CA HIS A 37 15.96 37.89 25.21
C HIS A 37 17.16 37.69 24.28
N THR A 38 17.95 36.65 24.53
CA THR A 38 19.12 36.30 23.71
C THR A 38 18.71 35.88 22.30
N LEU A 39 17.68 35.04 22.15
CA LEU A 39 17.14 34.63 20.85
C LEU A 39 16.55 35.81 20.08
N SER A 40 15.86 36.73 20.75
CA SER A 40 15.34 37.96 20.14
C SER A 40 16.46 38.88 19.62
N LYS A 41 17.54 39.02 20.39
CA LYS A 41 18.74 39.75 19.96
C LYS A 41 19.41 39.06 18.77
N PHE A 42 19.53 37.73 18.78
CA PHE A 42 20.11 36.97 17.68
C PHE A 42 19.29 37.08 16.39
N LYS A 43 17.95 37.00 16.48
CA LYS A 43 17.05 37.28 15.35
C LYS A 43 17.25 38.69 14.80
N SER A 44 17.27 39.69 15.68
CA SER A 44 17.45 41.09 15.28
C SER A 44 18.81 41.32 14.59
N PHE A 45 19.86 40.67 15.08
CA PHE A 45 21.18 40.67 14.44
C PHE A 45 21.14 40.04 13.05
N ALA A 46 20.49 38.88 12.89
CA ALA A 46 20.38 38.20 11.59
C ALA A 46 19.64 39.06 10.56
N VAL A 47 18.51 39.67 10.94
CA VAL A 47 17.73 40.58 10.06
C VAL A 47 18.56 41.80 9.67
N SER A 48 19.22 42.46 10.63
CA SER A 48 20.04 43.63 10.35
C SER A 48 21.25 43.28 9.46
N SER A 49 21.84 42.10 9.64
CA SER A 49 22.98 41.65 8.85
C SER A 49 22.57 41.29 7.42
N GLN A 50 21.41 40.64 7.25
CA GLN A 50 20.83 40.36 5.94
C GLN A 50 20.63 41.65 5.14
N GLN A 51 20.01 42.67 5.73
CA GLN A 51 19.76 43.96 5.08
C GLN A 51 21.06 44.64 4.62
N LYS A 52 22.13 44.59 5.44
CA LYS A 52 23.44 45.15 5.07
C LYS A 52 24.09 44.40 3.92
N VAL A 53 24.02 43.06 3.93
CA VAL A 53 24.59 42.22 2.87
C VAL A 53 23.83 42.42 1.56
N GLU A 54 22.51 42.50 1.60
CA GLU A 54 21.67 42.79 0.44
C GLU A 54 22.01 44.16 -0.17
N ALA A 55 22.13 45.21 0.66
CA ALA A 55 22.55 46.53 0.21
C ALA A 55 23.93 46.51 -0.46
N SER A 56 24.92 45.81 0.11
CA SER A 56 26.26 45.67 -0.48
C SER A 56 26.23 44.92 -1.83
N HIS A 57 25.42 43.86 -1.95
CA HIS A 57 25.28 43.14 -3.22
C HIS A 57 24.58 43.97 -4.30
N GLN A 58 23.60 44.80 -3.93
CA GLN A 58 22.94 45.73 -4.86
C GLN A 58 23.90 46.81 -5.36
N GLU A 59 24.70 47.40 -4.46
CA GLU A 59 25.75 48.37 -4.83
C GLU A 59 26.80 47.75 -5.78
N GLU A 60 27.22 46.51 -5.48
CA GLU A 60 28.18 45.78 -6.32
C GLU A 60 27.60 45.42 -7.69
N GLU A 61 26.34 44.99 -7.76
CA GLU A 61 25.67 44.73 -9.04
C GLU A 61 25.59 46.01 -9.88
N GLN A 62 25.23 47.15 -9.29
CA GLN A 62 25.23 48.44 -9.99
C GLN A 62 26.62 48.81 -10.50
N ARG A 63 27.67 48.62 -9.68
CA ARG A 63 29.07 48.84 -10.07
C ARG A 63 29.45 47.99 -11.28
N LEU A 64 29.13 46.69 -11.25
CA LEU A 64 29.42 45.75 -12.33
C LEU A 64 28.63 46.08 -13.60
N GLN A 65 27.36 46.44 -13.50
CA GLN A 65 26.54 46.86 -14.64
C GLN A 65 27.08 48.14 -15.30
N ASN A 66 27.54 49.10 -14.51
CA ASN A 66 28.19 50.30 -15.04
C ASN A 66 29.49 49.97 -15.76
N ALA A 67 30.33 49.07 -15.21
CA ALA A 67 31.55 48.62 -15.86
C ALA A 67 31.28 47.88 -17.19
N ILE A 68 30.22 47.06 -17.25
CA ILE A 68 29.78 46.37 -18.48
C ILE A 68 29.41 47.37 -19.59
N ARG A 69 28.76 48.48 -19.23
CA ARG A 69 28.37 49.53 -20.20
C ARG A 69 29.57 50.35 -20.71
N GLN A 70 30.66 50.41 -19.96
CA GLN A 70 31.83 51.23 -20.27
C GLN A 70 32.92 50.46 -21.04
N THR A 71 32.93 49.13 -20.99
CA THR A 71 33.93 48.32 -21.69
C THR A 71 33.58 48.10 -23.16
N ALA A 72 34.55 48.30 -24.05
CA ALA A 72 34.45 47.96 -25.48
C ALA A 72 34.99 46.54 -25.79
N ASP A 73 35.75 45.95 -24.86
CA ASP A 73 36.32 44.62 -25.03
C ASP A 73 35.29 43.53 -24.69
N GLU A 74 35.06 42.62 -25.64
CA GLU A 74 34.07 41.55 -25.53
C GLU A 74 34.45 40.49 -24.49
N GLY A 75 35.73 40.18 -24.33
CA GLY A 75 36.21 39.24 -23.31
C GLY A 75 36.02 39.79 -21.90
N VAL A 76 36.35 41.07 -21.69
CA VAL A 76 36.11 41.77 -20.41
C VAL A 76 34.61 41.84 -20.09
N ARG A 77 33.78 42.10 -21.12
CA ARG A 77 32.32 42.13 -20.97
C ARG A 77 31.77 40.78 -20.50
N LEU A 78 32.24 39.68 -21.08
CA LEU A 78 31.82 38.33 -20.67
C LEU A 78 32.25 38.02 -19.22
N ALA A 79 33.47 38.37 -18.84
CA ALA A 79 33.97 38.17 -17.47
C ALA A 79 33.18 38.98 -16.41
N LEU A 80 32.79 40.22 -16.75
CA LEU A 80 31.94 41.04 -15.89
C LEU A 80 30.51 40.47 -15.78
N GLN A 81 29.94 39.94 -16.86
CA GLN A 81 28.63 39.24 -16.82
C GLN A 81 28.67 38.00 -15.92
N GLN A 82 29.77 37.24 -15.97
CA GLN A 82 29.98 36.12 -15.08
C GLN A 82 30.09 36.58 -13.62
N SER A 83 30.74 37.72 -13.38
CA SER A 83 30.85 38.33 -12.04
C SER A 83 29.48 38.77 -11.50
N VAL A 84 28.59 39.34 -12.33
CA VAL A 84 27.20 39.66 -11.97
C VAL A 84 26.44 38.39 -11.57
N THR A 85 26.60 37.31 -12.34
CA THR A 85 25.96 36.03 -12.05
C THR A 85 26.45 35.45 -10.71
N SER A 86 27.76 35.50 -10.47
CA SER A 86 28.37 35.07 -9.21
C SER A 86 27.89 35.90 -8.01
N ASN A 87 27.77 37.22 -8.17
CA ASN A 87 27.24 38.11 -7.14
C ASN A 87 25.79 37.76 -6.77
N LYS A 88 24.94 37.46 -7.76
CA LYS A 88 23.55 37.03 -7.53
C LYS A 88 23.47 35.68 -6.81
N GLN A 89 24.32 34.73 -7.19
CA GLN A 89 24.37 33.43 -6.53
C GLN A 89 24.82 33.56 -5.08
N SER A 90 25.81 34.41 -4.82
CA SER A 90 26.28 34.71 -3.46
C SER A 90 25.20 35.38 -2.61
N LEU A 91 24.40 36.28 -3.19
CA LEU A 91 23.26 36.89 -2.51
C LEU A 91 22.20 35.85 -2.11
N LEU A 92 21.83 34.93 -3.02
CA LEU A 92 20.88 33.86 -2.73
C LEU A 92 21.37 32.93 -1.60
N GLU A 93 22.68 32.65 -1.56
CA GLU A 93 23.27 31.87 -0.47
C GLU A 93 23.22 32.62 0.87
N ALA A 94 23.54 33.92 0.87
CA ALA A 94 23.44 34.76 2.06
C ALA A 94 22.00 34.86 2.58
N GLU A 95 21.02 35.09 1.69
CA GLU A 95 19.59 35.10 2.04
C GLU A 95 19.15 33.77 2.66
N ARG A 96 19.61 32.64 2.11
CA ARG A 96 19.33 31.32 2.67
C ARG A 96 19.93 31.15 4.08
N ILE A 97 21.17 31.60 4.29
CA ILE A 97 21.84 31.51 5.60
C ILE A 97 21.10 32.34 6.64
N TYR A 98 20.84 33.62 6.36
CA TYR A 98 20.15 34.51 7.32
C TYR A 98 18.69 34.11 7.51
N GLY A 99 18.00 33.67 6.46
CA GLY A 99 16.65 33.12 6.56
C GLY A 99 16.59 31.90 7.49
N ASN A 100 17.58 30.99 7.39
CA ASN A 100 17.68 29.87 8.31
C ASN A 100 17.93 30.30 9.76
N MET A 101 18.77 31.32 9.99
CA MET A 101 19.02 31.85 11.34
C MET A 101 17.76 32.49 11.94
N VAL A 102 16.98 33.23 11.16
CA VAL A 102 15.71 33.80 11.59
C VAL A 102 14.70 32.70 11.91
N ASN A 103 14.51 31.73 11.01
CA ASN A 103 13.59 30.61 11.19
C ASN A 103 13.95 29.77 12.43
N PHE A 104 15.24 29.52 12.66
CA PHE A 104 15.74 28.84 13.86
C PHE A 104 15.35 29.60 15.13
N SER A 105 15.60 30.92 15.15
CA SER A 105 15.28 31.77 16.29
C SER A 105 13.79 31.78 16.60
N GLU A 106 12.95 31.90 15.57
CA GLU A 106 11.49 31.87 15.71
C GLU A 106 10.97 30.52 16.20
N SER A 107 11.55 29.43 15.69
CA SER A 107 11.17 28.08 16.11
C SER A 107 11.49 27.86 17.59
N MET A 108 12.67 28.30 18.05
CA MET A 108 13.06 28.21 19.46
C MET A 108 12.19 29.11 20.36
N ILE A 109 11.89 30.34 19.94
CA ILE A 109 10.98 31.23 20.68
C ILE A 109 9.59 30.58 20.82
N LYS A 110 9.03 30.04 19.72
CA LYS A 110 7.74 29.34 19.75
C LYS A 110 7.75 28.12 20.65
N LEU A 111 8.83 27.33 20.65
CA LEU A 111 8.98 26.14 21.48
C LEU A 111 9.01 26.51 22.97
N ILE A 112 9.70 27.60 23.32
CA ILE A 112 9.77 28.11 24.69
C ILE A 112 8.41 28.71 25.12
N ASP A 113 7.72 29.43 24.24
CA ASP A 113 6.37 29.97 24.50
C ASP A 113 5.33 28.84 24.63
N SER A 114 5.43 27.76 23.84
CA SER A 114 4.56 26.59 23.96
C SER A 114 4.82 25.81 25.25
N ALA A 115 6.06 25.73 25.72
CA ALA A 115 6.39 25.09 27.00
C ALA A 115 5.85 25.87 28.21
N ASN A 116 5.66 27.19 28.08
CA ASN A 116 5.11 28.04 29.14
C ASN A 116 3.59 28.21 29.10
N SER A 117 2.95 27.92 27.96
CA SER A 117 1.49 27.94 27.86
C SER A 117 0.95 26.56 28.21
N LYS A 118 0.44 26.41 29.45
CA LYS A 118 -0.32 25.23 29.91
C LYS A 118 -1.69 25.12 29.20
N GLY A 119 -1.70 25.08 27.87
CA GLY A 119 -2.88 24.74 27.07
C GLY A 119 -3.00 23.22 26.97
N GLY A 120 -4.18 22.68 27.25
CA GLY A 120 -4.48 21.27 26.98
C GLY A 120 -4.65 21.00 25.49
N CYS A 121 -4.85 19.74 25.12
CA CYS A 121 -5.03 19.34 23.72
C CYS A 121 -6.23 19.99 23.02
N GLU A 122 -7.17 20.57 23.78
CA GLU A 122 -8.32 21.31 23.26
C GLU A 122 -7.95 22.57 22.45
N GLN A 123 -6.77 23.15 22.69
CA GLN A 123 -6.34 24.41 22.07
C GLN A 123 -5.22 24.21 21.04
N MET A 124 -4.69 22.99 20.91
CA MET A 124 -3.54 22.68 20.05
C MET A 124 -3.99 22.07 18.73
N ALA A 125 -3.80 22.79 17.63
CA ALA A 125 -4.04 22.27 16.28
C ALA A 125 -2.80 21.55 15.75
N CYS A 126 -2.87 20.22 15.63
CA CYS A 126 -1.80 19.40 15.08
C CYS A 126 -1.78 19.39 13.55
N GLY A 127 -0.62 19.07 12.97
CA GLY A 127 -0.48 18.91 11.53
C GLY A 127 -1.24 17.70 11.00
N PRO A 128 -1.41 17.57 9.67
CA PRO A 128 -1.95 16.35 9.07
C PRO A 128 -1.16 15.12 9.51
N HIS A 129 -1.87 14.03 9.84
CA HIS A 129 -1.30 12.78 10.36
C HIS A 129 -0.59 12.93 11.72
N ALA A 130 -1.04 13.85 12.56
CA ALA A 130 -0.64 13.94 13.95
C ALA A 130 -1.85 13.99 14.88
N SER A 131 -1.67 13.50 16.10
CA SER A 131 -2.65 13.57 17.18
C SER A 131 -2.03 14.32 18.35
N CYS A 132 -2.85 15.07 19.07
CA CYS A 132 -2.41 15.70 20.30
C CYS A 132 -2.40 14.68 21.44
N THR A 133 -1.32 14.63 22.21
CA THR A 133 -1.18 13.84 23.41
C THR A 133 -0.77 14.72 24.58
N GLU A 134 -1.43 14.57 25.72
CA GLU A 134 -1.04 15.26 26.95
C GLU A 134 0.12 14.54 27.60
N THR A 135 1.26 15.22 27.70
CA THR A 135 2.44 14.74 28.43
C THR A 135 2.58 15.48 29.75
N THR A 136 3.48 15.01 30.62
CA THR A 136 3.83 15.74 31.85
C THR A 136 4.42 17.13 31.58
N ALA A 137 4.86 17.41 30.35
CA ALA A 137 5.39 18.70 29.90
C ALA A 137 4.35 19.59 29.20
N GLY A 138 3.10 19.13 29.05
CA GLY A 138 2.03 19.85 28.34
C GLY A 138 1.49 19.07 27.15
N ALA A 139 0.53 19.68 26.44
CA ALA A 139 0.01 19.14 25.19
C ALA A 139 1.09 19.17 24.10
N GLU A 140 1.37 18.04 23.47
CA GLU A 140 2.30 17.92 22.36
C GLU A 140 1.63 17.21 21.19
N CYS A 141 1.90 17.68 19.97
CA CYS A 141 1.49 16.98 18.76
C CYS A 141 2.49 15.87 18.47
N VAL A 142 2.02 14.63 18.42
CA VAL A 142 2.82 13.47 18.06
C VAL A 142 2.33 12.97 16.71
N CYS A 143 3.27 12.68 15.79
CA CYS A 143 2.90 12.06 14.52
C CYS A 143 2.20 10.72 14.79
N ASN A 144 1.10 10.49 14.08
CA ASN A 144 0.40 9.21 14.12
C ASN A 144 1.38 8.11 13.72
N GLU A 145 1.19 6.91 14.27
CA GLU A 145 2.04 5.76 13.95
C GLU A 145 2.16 5.56 12.44
N GLY A 146 3.38 5.23 12.00
CA GLY A 146 3.71 5.14 10.58
C GLY A 146 4.02 6.48 9.91
N TYR A 147 4.02 7.60 10.64
CA TYR A 147 4.51 8.90 10.17
C TYR A 147 5.68 9.37 11.04
N VAL A 148 6.63 10.07 10.43
CA VAL A 148 7.79 10.67 11.09
C VAL A 148 7.77 12.18 10.92
N GLY A 149 8.14 12.91 11.97
CA GLY A 149 8.13 14.37 11.97
C GLY A 149 8.00 14.98 13.35
N LEU A 150 7.65 16.27 13.36
CA LEU A 150 7.56 17.10 14.57
C LEU A 150 6.11 17.33 15.04
N GLY A 151 5.17 16.48 14.65
CA GLY A 151 3.73 16.65 14.94
C GLY A 151 3.01 17.76 14.16
N THR A 152 3.72 18.81 13.75
CA THR A 152 3.23 19.87 12.86
C THR A 152 3.43 19.52 11.38
N HIS A 153 4.45 18.73 11.09
CA HIS A 153 4.79 18.26 9.75
C HIS A 153 5.16 16.77 9.81
N CYS A 154 4.15 15.92 9.71
CA CYS A 154 4.32 14.48 9.67
C CYS A 154 4.39 14.01 8.21
N ARG A 155 5.38 13.20 7.88
CA ARG A 155 5.57 12.61 6.56
C ARG A 155 5.63 11.09 6.69
N ALA A 156 5.10 10.39 5.70
CA ALA A 156 5.33 8.96 5.62
C ALA A 156 6.86 8.73 5.50
N PRO A 157 7.43 7.83 6.32
CA PRO A 157 8.77 7.30 6.12
C PRO A 157 8.96 6.90 4.65
N PRO A 158 10.18 7.09 4.09
CA PRO A 158 10.47 6.73 2.71
C PRO A 158 10.05 5.30 2.34
N GLU A 159 10.05 4.38 3.30
CA GLU A 159 9.69 2.97 3.15
C GLU A 159 8.19 2.73 2.90
N PHE A 160 7.33 3.69 3.27
CA PHE A 160 5.89 3.65 3.01
C PHE A 160 5.51 4.45 1.76
N MET A 161 6.48 5.10 1.09
CA MET A 161 6.21 5.77 -0.18
C MET A 161 6.09 4.73 -1.32
N PRO A 162 5.31 5.01 -2.36
CA PRO A 162 5.30 4.18 -3.56
C PRO A 162 6.68 4.05 -4.21
N HIS A 163 7.14 2.81 -4.37
CA HIS A 163 8.35 2.47 -5.09
C HIS A 163 8.01 1.88 -6.44
N ARG A 164 8.80 2.20 -7.48
CA ARG A 164 8.62 1.56 -8.79
C ARG A 164 8.85 0.07 -8.67
N LEU A 165 7.97 -0.72 -9.27
CA LEU A 165 8.11 -2.18 -9.28
C LEU A 165 9.29 -2.61 -10.14
N LEU A 166 9.49 -1.91 -11.27
CA LEU A 166 10.51 -2.21 -12.25
C LEU A 166 11.40 -0.98 -12.46
N ASP A 167 12.71 -1.21 -12.44
CA ASP A 167 13.68 -0.22 -12.90
C ASP A 167 13.99 -0.49 -14.38
N GLU A 168 13.53 0.42 -15.22
CA GLU A 168 13.81 0.38 -16.65
C GLU A 168 14.86 1.44 -16.90
N GLY A 169 16.11 0.98 -17.04
CA GLY A 169 17.25 1.86 -17.26
C GLY A 169 17.03 2.87 -18.39
N ALA A 170 17.91 3.86 -18.49
CA ALA A 170 17.77 4.98 -19.41
C ALA A 170 17.49 4.52 -20.86
N GLY A 171 16.27 4.76 -21.36
CA GLY A 171 15.85 4.45 -22.73
C GLY A 171 14.93 3.23 -22.91
N GLY A 172 14.61 2.50 -21.84
CA GLY A 172 13.58 1.45 -21.88
C GLY A 172 12.18 2.00 -22.16
N VAL A 173 11.34 1.24 -22.86
CA VAL A 173 9.90 1.56 -22.99
C VAL A 173 9.21 1.26 -21.66
N PRO A 174 8.59 2.26 -21.00
CA PRO A 174 7.81 2.09 -19.78
C PRO A 174 6.91 0.86 -19.80
N THR A 175 7.13 -0.11 -18.90
CA THR A 175 6.18 -1.21 -18.67
C THR A 175 4.84 -0.62 -18.26
N GLN A 176 3.79 -1.01 -18.98
CA GLN A 176 2.41 -0.71 -18.60
C GLN A 176 1.77 -1.99 -18.06
N ALA A 177 1.57 -2.05 -16.74
CA ALA A 177 0.97 -3.19 -16.07
C ALA A 177 -0.55 -3.05 -15.97
N ALA A 178 -1.24 -4.16 -16.16
CA ALA A 178 -2.67 -4.30 -15.90
C ALA A 178 -2.96 -5.63 -15.19
N GLU A 179 -4.11 -5.69 -14.51
CA GLU A 179 -4.60 -6.92 -13.87
C GLU A 179 -3.57 -7.60 -12.95
N MET A 180 -2.93 -6.79 -12.11
CA MET A 180 -1.93 -7.21 -11.15
C MET A 180 -2.54 -8.10 -10.06
N ASN A 181 -1.79 -9.12 -9.64
CA ASN A 181 -2.09 -9.93 -8.48
C ASN A 181 -0.82 -10.18 -7.68
N VAL A 182 -0.92 -10.13 -6.34
CA VAL A 182 0.19 -10.41 -5.44
C VAL A 182 -0.19 -11.50 -4.45
N ASN A 183 0.78 -12.35 -4.11
CA ASN A 183 0.67 -13.37 -3.07
C ASN A 183 1.91 -13.33 -2.17
N VAL A 184 1.70 -13.58 -0.87
CA VAL A 184 2.79 -13.80 0.10
C VAL A 184 2.90 -15.28 0.45
N PHE A 185 4.12 -15.78 0.55
CA PHE A 185 4.45 -17.15 0.93
C PHE A 185 5.77 -17.18 1.73
N GLU A 186 6.07 -18.30 2.38
CA GLU A 186 7.26 -18.44 3.24
C GLU A 186 7.46 -17.24 4.20
N LEU A 187 6.36 -16.81 4.83
CA LEU A 187 6.25 -15.64 5.74
C LEU A 187 6.44 -14.26 5.11
N ASN A 188 7.47 -14.03 4.30
CA ASN A 188 7.79 -12.71 3.76
C ASN A 188 8.28 -12.70 2.31
N LYS A 189 8.20 -13.82 1.60
CA LYS A 189 8.41 -13.82 0.15
C LYS A 189 7.13 -13.44 -0.56
N ILE A 190 7.28 -12.71 -1.66
CA ILE A 190 6.16 -12.25 -2.46
C ILE A 190 6.35 -12.69 -3.91
N ALA A 191 5.23 -12.96 -4.57
CA ALA A 191 5.15 -13.08 -6.02
C ALA A 191 4.11 -12.09 -6.53
N ILE A 192 4.49 -11.28 -7.51
CA ILE A 192 3.64 -10.28 -8.15
C ILE A 192 3.54 -10.66 -9.62
N VAL A 193 2.34 -10.99 -10.09
CA VAL A 193 2.07 -11.27 -11.51
C VAL A 193 1.24 -10.14 -12.11
N PHE A 194 1.48 -9.84 -13.38
CA PHE A 194 0.73 -8.81 -14.10
C PHE A 194 0.76 -9.04 -15.61
N ARG A 195 -0.20 -8.44 -16.30
CA ARG A 195 -0.24 -8.35 -17.77
C ARG A 195 0.56 -7.12 -18.21
N ASP A 196 1.57 -7.33 -19.03
CA ASP A 196 2.38 -6.25 -19.62
C ASP A 196 1.78 -5.81 -20.96
N VAL A 197 1.04 -4.70 -20.92
CA VAL A 197 0.33 -4.13 -22.07
C VAL A 197 1.30 -3.57 -23.09
N SER A 198 2.41 -2.95 -22.66
CA SER A 198 3.38 -2.35 -23.58
C SER A 198 4.20 -3.40 -24.34
N LYS A 199 4.21 -4.65 -23.87
CA LYS A 199 4.84 -5.80 -24.54
C LYS A 199 3.84 -6.79 -25.14
N GLY A 200 2.70 -6.32 -25.64
CA GLY A 200 1.76 -7.17 -26.38
C GLY A 200 0.93 -8.10 -25.51
N ASN A 201 0.67 -7.72 -24.25
CA ASN A 201 -0.12 -8.46 -23.25
C ASN A 201 0.56 -9.73 -22.72
N ILE A 202 1.89 -9.83 -22.77
CA ILE A 202 2.61 -10.95 -22.14
C ILE A 202 2.39 -10.97 -20.62
N GLY A 203 2.50 -12.15 -20.03
CA GLY A 203 2.43 -12.31 -18.58
C GLY A 203 3.81 -12.26 -17.94
N ARG A 204 4.00 -11.40 -16.94
CA ARG A 204 5.26 -11.24 -16.22
C ARG A 204 5.07 -11.48 -14.73
N VAL A 205 6.09 -12.05 -14.10
CA VAL A 205 6.17 -12.23 -12.65
C VAL A 205 7.42 -11.54 -12.12
N VAL A 206 7.29 -10.96 -10.93
CA VAL A 206 8.39 -10.50 -10.10
C VAL A 206 8.28 -11.22 -8.78
N VAL A 207 9.37 -11.83 -8.32
CA VAL A 207 9.44 -12.44 -6.99
C VAL A 207 10.38 -11.62 -6.11
N GLY A 208 10.12 -11.59 -4.82
CA GLY A 208 10.93 -10.80 -3.92
C GLY A 208 10.82 -11.23 -2.48
N LYS A 209 11.59 -10.57 -1.63
CA LYS A 209 11.50 -10.66 -0.17
C LYS A 209 11.18 -9.30 0.40
N VAL A 210 10.16 -9.23 1.25
CA VAL A 210 9.83 -8.00 1.97
C VAL A 210 10.61 -7.96 3.27
N ARG A 211 11.37 -6.87 3.45
CA ARG A 211 12.11 -6.57 4.69
C ARG A 211 11.15 -6.13 5.78
N GLU A 212 11.59 -6.20 7.02
CA GLU A 212 10.74 -5.79 8.16
C GLU A 212 10.27 -4.34 8.06
N ALA A 213 11.11 -3.46 7.51
CA ALA A 213 10.81 -2.04 7.30
C ALA A 213 9.80 -1.76 6.16
N GLY A 214 9.36 -2.77 5.39
CA GLY A 214 8.39 -2.62 4.31
C GLY A 214 8.98 -2.55 2.89
N MET A 215 10.28 -2.25 2.76
CA MET A 215 11.00 -2.32 1.49
C MET A 215 11.07 -3.75 0.94
N ALA A 216 10.97 -3.92 -0.38
CA ALA A 216 11.08 -5.22 -1.02
C ALA A 216 12.36 -5.34 -1.86
N ASP A 217 13.09 -6.43 -1.64
CA ASP A 217 14.18 -6.86 -2.52
C ASP A 217 13.57 -7.70 -3.64
N LEU A 218 13.43 -7.10 -4.82
CA LEU A 218 12.76 -7.71 -5.98
C LEU A 218 13.78 -8.29 -6.96
N SER A 219 13.47 -9.47 -7.50
CA SER A 219 14.19 -10.05 -8.62
C SER A 219 13.89 -9.30 -9.91
N PRO A 220 14.72 -9.43 -10.95
CA PRO A 220 14.33 -9.05 -12.29
C PRO A 220 13.01 -9.73 -12.69
N PRO A 221 12.16 -9.05 -13.47
CA PRO A 221 10.90 -9.60 -13.96
C PRO A 221 11.12 -10.72 -14.98
N GLU A 222 10.47 -11.86 -14.78
CA GLU A 222 10.49 -13.01 -15.69
C GLU A 222 9.16 -13.15 -16.44
N GLN A 223 9.18 -13.68 -17.66
CA GLN A 223 7.97 -13.97 -18.43
C GLN A 223 7.48 -15.39 -18.12
N PHE A 224 6.23 -15.53 -17.65
CA PHE A 224 5.64 -16.85 -17.39
C PHE A 224 4.86 -17.41 -18.59
N THR A 225 4.42 -16.56 -19.52
CA THR A 225 3.77 -16.99 -20.76
C THR A 225 4.77 -17.58 -21.74
N LEU A 226 4.29 -18.47 -22.62
CA LEU A 226 5.05 -18.92 -23.79
C LEU A 226 5.43 -17.72 -24.68
N GLN A 227 6.41 -17.92 -25.56
CA GLN A 227 6.78 -16.90 -26.55
C GLN A 227 5.55 -16.49 -27.36
N SER A 228 5.28 -15.18 -27.48
CA SER A 228 4.06 -14.58 -28.06
C SER A 228 2.73 -14.85 -27.33
N GLY A 229 2.76 -15.60 -26.22
CA GLY A 229 1.58 -15.87 -25.40
C GLY A 229 1.14 -14.64 -24.60
N ARG A 230 -0.18 -14.48 -24.45
CA ARG A 230 -0.80 -13.39 -23.70
C ARG A 230 -1.31 -13.88 -22.34
N ALA A 231 -1.46 -12.98 -21.37
CA ALA A 231 -1.96 -13.31 -20.04
C ALA A 231 -2.97 -12.28 -19.51
N PHE A 232 -4.26 -12.59 -19.65
CA PHE A 232 -5.36 -11.84 -19.06
C PHE A 232 -5.71 -12.39 -17.68
N SER A 233 -5.96 -11.45 -16.76
CA SER A 233 -6.32 -11.70 -15.36
C SER A 233 -5.41 -12.73 -14.65
N PRO A 234 -4.07 -12.58 -14.70
CA PRO A 234 -3.16 -13.52 -14.06
C PRO A 234 -3.33 -13.50 -12.54
N VAL A 235 -3.24 -14.67 -11.93
CA VAL A 235 -3.31 -14.88 -10.49
C VAL A 235 -2.23 -15.84 -10.03
N VAL A 236 -1.69 -15.61 -8.84
CA VAL A 236 -0.56 -16.35 -8.30
C VAL A 236 -0.84 -16.82 -6.88
N ALA A 237 -0.35 -18.00 -6.54
CA ALA A 237 -0.28 -18.47 -5.15
C ALA A 237 1.04 -19.20 -4.91
N GLY A 238 1.62 -18.98 -3.74
CA GLY A 238 2.80 -19.67 -3.25
C GLY A 238 2.51 -20.59 -2.07
N THR A 239 3.49 -21.45 -1.78
CA THR A 239 3.49 -22.40 -0.65
C THR A 239 4.71 -22.18 0.22
N ALA A 240 4.69 -22.70 1.44
CA ALA A 240 5.79 -22.55 2.40
C ALA A 240 7.11 -23.18 1.93
N SER A 241 7.06 -24.18 1.05
CA SER A 241 8.21 -24.87 0.45
C SER A 241 8.82 -24.15 -0.75
N ARG A 242 8.39 -22.91 -1.03
CA ARG A 242 8.88 -22.11 -2.17
C ARG A 242 8.45 -22.64 -3.53
N ARG A 243 7.24 -23.20 -3.61
CA ARG A 243 6.58 -23.48 -4.90
C ARG A 243 5.51 -22.44 -5.17
N ILE A 244 5.42 -21.99 -6.42
CA ILE A 244 4.37 -21.08 -6.88
C ILE A 244 3.60 -21.69 -8.07
N VAL A 245 2.34 -21.30 -8.20
CA VAL A 245 1.54 -21.52 -9.42
C VAL A 245 1.04 -20.16 -9.90
N VAL A 246 1.17 -19.93 -11.21
CA VAL A 246 0.52 -18.83 -11.92
C VAL A 246 -0.57 -19.41 -12.81
N ALA A 247 -1.78 -18.87 -12.72
CA ALA A 247 -2.88 -19.22 -13.63
C ALA A 247 -3.37 -17.95 -14.36
N TRP A 248 -3.69 -18.08 -15.64
CA TRP A 248 -4.13 -16.95 -16.48
C TRP A 248 -5.00 -17.42 -17.65
N ARG A 249 -5.56 -16.45 -18.40
CA ARG A 249 -6.26 -16.70 -19.66
C ARG A 249 -5.47 -16.12 -20.82
N ASP A 250 -5.38 -16.81 -21.95
CA ASP A 250 -4.66 -16.28 -23.13
C ASP A 250 -5.46 -15.20 -23.91
N GLU A 251 -6.76 -15.09 -23.68
CA GLU A 251 -7.59 -14.04 -24.25
C GLU A 251 -8.50 -13.37 -23.22
N ASN A 252 -8.85 -12.11 -23.47
CA ASN A 252 -9.74 -11.34 -22.61
C ASN A 252 -11.14 -11.96 -22.52
N ARG A 253 -11.63 -12.53 -23.63
CA ARG A 253 -12.94 -13.18 -23.73
C ARG A 253 -12.77 -14.48 -24.48
N GLN A 254 -13.45 -15.52 -24.02
CA GLN A 254 -13.41 -16.87 -24.58
C GLN A 254 -12.00 -17.51 -24.61
N GLY A 255 -11.08 -17.05 -23.75
CA GLY A 255 -9.71 -17.56 -23.71
C GLY A 255 -9.60 -18.97 -23.14
N THR A 256 -8.50 -19.63 -23.49
CA THR A 256 -8.03 -20.86 -22.84
C THR A 256 -7.37 -20.52 -21.52
N CYS A 257 -7.66 -21.33 -20.50
CA CYS A 257 -7.06 -21.21 -19.18
C CYS A 257 -5.75 -21.98 -19.17
N TRP A 258 -4.71 -21.29 -18.74
CA TRP A 258 -3.36 -21.82 -18.61
C TRP A 258 -2.92 -21.74 -17.16
N LEU A 259 -2.11 -22.70 -16.76
CA LEU A 259 -1.38 -22.68 -15.49
C LEU A 259 0.08 -23.05 -15.72
N ARG A 260 0.95 -22.57 -14.84
CA ARG A 260 2.37 -22.92 -14.85
C ARG A 260 2.91 -22.90 -13.42
N GLY A 261 3.66 -23.93 -13.06
CA GLY A 261 4.33 -24.03 -11.77
C GLY A 261 5.77 -23.55 -11.86
N ALA A 262 6.29 -23.05 -10.74
CA ALA A 262 7.71 -22.81 -10.58
C ALA A 262 8.20 -23.17 -9.18
N ALA A 263 9.46 -23.59 -9.10
CA ALA A 263 10.21 -23.75 -7.87
C ALA A 263 11.24 -22.63 -7.74
N LEU A 264 11.28 -21.98 -6.58
CA LEU A 264 12.15 -20.84 -6.31
C LEU A 264 13.45 -21.30 -5.63
N GLY A 265 14.59 -20.86 -6.16
CA GLY A 265 15.92 -21.13 -5.61
C GLY A 265 16.42 -22.57 -5.85
N THR A 266 15.85 -23.28 -6.82
CA THR A 266 16.24 -24.67 -7.16
C THR A 266 17.25 -24.77 -8.31
N SER A 267 17.72 -23.64 -8.86
CA SER A 267 18.63 -23.62 -10.00
C SER A 267 20.04 -24.15 -9.70
N GLY A 268 20.40 -24.29 -8.41
CA GLY A 268 21.75 -24.65 -7.98
C GLY A 268 22.79 -23.55 -8.14
N VAL A 269 22.39 -22.36 -8.61
CA VAL A 269 23.28 -21.20 -8.77
C VAL A 269 23.41 -20.49 -7.41
N ALA A 270 24.64 -20.39 -6.90
CA ALA A 270 24.93 -19.71 -5.64
C ALA A 270 24.47 -18.24 -5.68
N GLY A 271 23.72 -17.80 -4.68
CA GLY A 271 23.17 -16.44 -4.60
C GLY A 271 21.90 -16.21 -5.42
N ALA A 272 21.37 -17.22 -6.11
CA ALA A 272 20.15 -17.14 -6.91
C ALA A 272 18.90 -17.66 -6.16
N ASP A 273 18.78 -17.33 -4.87
CA ASP A 273 17.70 -17.82 -3.99
C ASP A 273 16.29 -17.41 -4.45
N MET A 274 16.22 -16.42 -5.36
CA MET A 274 14.99 -15.91 -5.96
C MET A 274 14.82 -16.29 -7.44
N ALA A 275 15.71 -17.12 -8.01
CA ALA A 275 15.56 -17.57 -9.39
C ALA A 275 14.42 -18.60 -9.49
N LEU A 276 13.58 -18.46 -10.52
CA LEU A 276 12.49 -19.38 -10.78
C LEU A 276 12.94 -20.49 -11.74
N THR A 277 12.69 -21.74 -11.34
CA THR A 277 12.75 -22.89 -12.23
C THR A 277 11.32 -23.25 -12.64
N TRP A 278 10.98 -22.99 -13.90
CA TRP A 278 9.63 -23.18 -14.42
C TRP A 278 9.40 -24.60 -14.92
N GLY A 279 8.23 -25.16 -14.61
CA GLY A 279 7.71 -26.32 -15.31
C GLY A 279 7.08 -25.95 -16.66
N GLU A 280 6.68 -26.97 -17.40
CA GLU A 280 5.88 -26.80 -18.62
C GLU A 280 4.49 -26.21 -18.29
N PRO A 281 3.96 -25.30 -19.12
CA PRO A 281 2.62 -24.80 -18.95
C PRO A 281 1.58 -25.87 -19.32
N ALA A 282 0.46 -25.88 -18.60
CA ALA A 282 -0.66 -26.78 -18.86
C ALA A 282 -1.95 -25.99 -19.06
N ASN A 283 -2.82 -26.47 -19.96
CA ASN A 283 -4.17 -25.94 -20.14
C ASN A 283 -5.19 -26.76 -19.33
N PHE A 284 -6.30 -26.14 -18.92
CA PHE A 284 -7.26 -26.86 -18.08
C PHE A 284 -8.73 -26.48 -18.24
N CYS A 285 -9.03 -25.32 -18.80
CA CYS A 285 -10.36 -24.93 -19.25
C CYS A 285 -10.28 -24.09 -20.52
N SER A 286 -11.41 -23.89 -21.18
CA SER A 286 -11.51 -23.09 -22.39
C SER A 286 -12.73 -22.17 -22.36
N GLY A 287 -12.68 -21.11 -23.16
CA GLY A 287 -13.83 -20.24 -23.30
C GLY A 287 -14.10 -19.32 -22.13
N GLN A 288 -13.07 -18.99 -21.34
CA GLN A 288 -13.22 -18.20 -20.13
C GLN A 288 -13.23 -16.69 -20.38
N ALA A 289 -14.10 -15.99 -19.65
CA ALA A 289 -14.24 -14.54 -19.67
C ALA A 289 -13.96 -13.89 -18.29
N HIS A 290 -13.78 -14.69 -17.25
CA HIS A 290 -13.72 -14.22 -15.86
C HIS A 290 -12.38 -14.52 -15.20
N LYS A 291 -12.01 -13.67 -14.24
CA LYS A 291 -10.88 -13.88 -13.34
C LYS A 291 -11.08 -15.16 -12.51
N MET A 292 -9.99 -15.90 -12.32
CA MET A 292 -9.91 -17.10 -11.49
C MET A 292 -9.39 -16.74 -10.09
N SER A 293 -9.49 -17.67 -9.14
CA SER A 293 -8.86 -17.53 -7.82
C SER A 293 -7.93 -18.70 -7.55
N VAL A 294 -6.79 -18.46 -6.90
CA VAL A 294 -5.80 -19.50 -6.58
C VAL A 294 -5.42 -19.40 -5.11
N ILE A 295 -5.41 -20.53 -4.42
CA ILE A 295 -5.04 -20.61 -2.99
C ILE A 295 -3.95 -21.66 -2.80
N GLY A 296 -2.89 -21.30 -2.06
CA GLY A 296 -1.87 -22.23 -1.62
C GLY A 296 -2.33 -23.09 -0.44
N LEU A 297 -2.13 -24.40 -0.55
CA LEU A 297 -2.53 -25.44 0.40
C LEU A 297 -1.27 -26.19 0.89
N PRO A 298 -1.39 -27.07 1.90
CA PRO A 298 -0.25 -27.82 2.42
C PRO A 298 0.29 -28.80 1.38
N SER A 299 1.51 -29.29 1.59
CA SER A 299 2.15 -30.30 0.73
C SER A 299 2.28 -29.86 -0.74
N ASP A 300 2.58 -28.56 -0.94
CA ASP A 300 2.88 -27.96 -2.24
C ASP A 300 1.71 -28.02 -3.21
N ARG A 301 0.50 -28.03 -2.64
CA ARG A 301 -0.74 -28.06 -3.39
C ARG A 301 -1.32 -26.68 -3.56
N MET A 302 -2.06 -26.50 -4.63
CA MET A 302 -2.83 -25.29 -4.88
C MET A 302 -4.22 -25.67 -5.38
N ALA A 303 -5.23 -24.93 -4.92
CA ALA A 303 -6.57 -25.01 -5.46
C ALA A 303 -6.76 -23.86 -6.45
N ILE A 304 -7.19 -24.16 -7.66
CA ILE A 304 -7.53 -23.17 -8.69
C ILE A 304 -9.04 -23.22 -8.86
N LEU A 305 -9.71 -22.09 -8.64
CA LEU A 305 -11.17 -21.93 -8.65
C LEU A 305 -11.54 -21.09 -9.87
N PHE A 306 -12.44 -21.60 -10.71
CA PHE A 306 -12.78 -20.96 -11.98
C PHE A 306 -14.24 -21.21 -12.37
N SER A 307 -14.78 -20.36 -13.23
CA SER A 307 -16.00 -20.69 -13.97
C SER A 307 -15.62 -21.68 -15.06
N ASP A 308 -16.49 -22.63 -15.37
CA ASP A 308 -16.26 -23.56 -16.47
C ASP A 308 -17.53 -23.67 -17.32
N ARG A 309 -17.36 -24.21 -18.54
CA ARG A 309 -18.47 -24.44 -19.46
C ARG A 309 -18.26 -25.69 -20.27
N LEU A 310 -19.35 -26.42 -20.51
CA LEU A 310 -19.37 -27.48 -21.50
C LEU A 310 -20.10 -26.97 -22.74
N PRO A 311 -19.50 -27.09 -23.93
CA PRO A 311 -20.19 -26.71 -25.16
C PRO A 311 -21.41 -27.60 -25.38
N ALA A 312 -22.42 -27.08 -26.08
CA ALA A 312 -23.56 -27.88 -26.48
C ALA A 312 -23.10 -29.06 -27.36
N THR A 313 -23.69 -30.22 -27.12
CA THR A 313 -23.56 -31.41 -27.97
C THR A 313 -24.93 -31.73 -28.57
N GLU A 314 -25.01 -32.71 -29.48
CA GLU A 314 -26.29 -33.15 -30.07
C GLU A 314 -27.33 -33.57 -29.02
N HIS A 315 -26.88 -34.04 -27.85
CA HIS A 315 -27.74 -34.59 -26.80
C HIS A 315 -27.76 -33.77 -25.50
N MET A 316 -26.90 -32.76 -25.35
CA MET A 316 -26.82 -31.95 -24.13
C MET A 316 -26.69 -30.46 -24.46
N PRO A 317 -27.48 -29.58 -23.82
CA PRO A 317 -27.34 -28.14 -24.00
C PRO A 317 -25.99 -27.64 -23.48
N GLN A 318 -25.64 -26.40 -23.83
CA GLN A 318 -24.47 -25.74 -23.26
C GLN A 318 -24.67 -25.58 -21.74
N GLU A 319 -23.69 -26.02 -20.96
CA GLU A 319 -23.67 -25.85 -19.51
C GLU A 319 -22.64 -24.80 -19.08
N SER A 320 -22.89 -24.15 -17.96
CA SER A 320 -21.92 -23.24 -17.32
C SER A 320 -22.04 -23.38 -15.82
N PHE A 321 -20.92 -23.60 -15.14
CA PHE A 321 -20.88 -24.02 -13.75
C PHE A 321 -19.60 -23.53 -13.04
N GLY A 322 -19.47 -23.81 -11.75
CA GLY A 322 -18.26 -23.54 -10.97
C GLY A 322 -17.40 -24.80 -10.85
N ASN A 323 -16.13 -24.70 -11.23
CA ASN A 323 -15.20 -25.83 -11.25
C ASN A 323 -13.86 -25.47 -10.59
N SER A 324 -13.14 -26.49 -10.15
CA SER A 324 -11.86 -26.32 -9.50
C SER A 324 -10.86 -27.41 -9.88
N LEU A 325 -9.58 -27.07 -9.75
CA LEU A 325 -8.49 -28.03 -9.82
C LEU A 325 -7.78 -28.09 -8.48
N LEU A 326 -7.40 -29.30 -8.08
CA LEU A 326 -6.32 -29.48 -7.13
C LEU A 326 -5.06 -29.84 -7.90
N VAL A 327 -4.01 -29.05 -7.74
CA VAL A 327 -2.70 -29.29 -8.37
C VAL A 327 -1.62 -29.41 -7.31
N GLN A 328 -0.53 -30.09 -7.64
CA GLN A 328 0.69 -30.16 -6.84
C GLN A 328 1.87 -29.71 -7.69
N VAL A 329 2.77 -28.91 -7.11
CA VAL A 329 3.99 -28.47 -7.77
C VAL A 329 5.17 -29.24 -7.22
N GLY A 330 5.81 -30.03 -8.08
CA GLY A 330 6.99 -30.80 -7.74
C GLY A 330 8.29 -29.99 -7.78
N ASP A 331 9.39 -30.70 -7.61
CA ASP A 331 10.73 -30.14 -7.80
C ASP A 331 10.92 -29.69 -9.27
N GLY A 332 11.55 -28.54 -9.46
CA GLY A 332 11.70 -27.92 -10.78
C GLY A 332 10.43 -27.27 -11.34
N GLY A 333 9.36 -27.16 -10.55
CA GLY A 333 8.14 -26.43 -10.96
C GLY A 333 7.15 -27.25 -11.80
N VAL A 334 7.36 -28.56 -11.94
CA VAL A 334 6.45 -29.45 -12.67
C VAL A 334 5.09 -29.49 -11.99
N VAL A 335 4.02 -29.26 -12.74
CA VAL A 335 2.65 -29.30 -12.21
C VAL A 335 2.00 -30.66 -12.46
N SER A 336 1.48 -31.27 -11.40
CA SER A 336 0.65 -32.47 -11.44
C SER A 336 -0.79 -32.12 -11.09
N ILE A 337 -1.75 -32.39 -11.98
CA ILE A 337 -3.18 -32.21 -11.68
C ILE A 337 -3.66 -33.45 -10.92
N LEU A 338 -4.04 -33.26 -9.66
CA LEU A 338 -4.50 -34.34 -8.78
C LEU A 338 -5.99 -34.66 -8.99
N GLY A 339 -6.79 -33.66 -9.35
CA GLY A 339 -8.22 -33.86 -9.63
C GLY A 339 -8.93 -32.60 -10.10
N LYS A 340 -10.13 -32.78 -10.66
CA LYS A 340 -11.07 -31.71 -11.01
C LYS A 340 -12.34 -31.89 -10.19
N TYR A 341 -12.81 -30.82 -9.56
CA TYR A 341 -13.93 -30.88 -8.62
C TYR A 341 -14.93 -29.77 -8.93
N ARG A 342 -16.14 -30.16 -9.31
CA ARG A 342 -17.27 -29.25 -9.53
C ARG A 342 -17.80 -28.81 -8.16
N PHE A 343 -17.86 -27.50 -7.93
CA PHE A 343 -18.29 -26.93 -6.65
C PHE A 343 -19.64 -26.23 -6.72
N SER A 344 -20.12 -25.90 -7.92
CA SER A 344 -21.42 -25.26 -8.12
C SER A 344 -22.00 -25.71 -9.44
N ASP A 345 -23.27 -26.11 -9.46
CA ASP A 345 -24.00 -26.41 -10.70
C ASP A 345 -24.50 -25.16 -11.42
N ALA A 346 -24.60 -24.04 -10.70
CA ALA A 346 -24.92 -22.75 -11.28
C ALA A 346 -23.68 -22.09 -11.91
N PRO A 347 -23.85 -21.29 -12.97
CA PRO A 347 -22.76 -20.51 -13.56
C PRO A 347 -22.22 -19.52 -12.54
N VAL A 348 -20.90 -19.46 -12.38
CA VAL A 348 -20.23 -18.58 -11.41
C VAL A 348 -19.35 -17.54 -12.08
N CYS A 349 -19.12 -16.42 -11.41
CA CYS A 349 -18.12 -15.42 -11.81
C CYS A 349 -17.64 -14.60 -10.59
N ARG A 350 -16.62 -13.76 -10.81
CA ARG A 350 -16.03 -12.86 -9.80
C ARG A 350 -15.59 -13.62 -8.54
N LEU A 351 -14.80 -14.65 -8.75
CA LEU A 351 -14.32 -15.54 -7.70
C LEU A 351 -13.23 -14.84 -6.89
N GLU A 352 -13.36 -14.87 -5.57
CA GLU A 352 -12.33 -14.48 -4.61
C GLU A 352 -12.28 -15.53 -3.52
N ALA A 353 -11.12 -15.78 -2.93
CA ALA A 353 -11.02 -16.81 -1.92
C ALA A 353 -9.94 -16.48 -0.90
N THR A 354 -10.15 -16.90 0.34
CA THR A 354 -9.23 -16.65 1.45
C THR A 354 -9.03 -17.89 2.29
N LYS A 355 -7.80 -18.11 2.75
CA LYS A 355 -7.49 -19.20 3.66
C LYS A 355 -8.06 -18.90 5.05
N ILE A 356 -8.66 -19.92 5.65
CA ILE A 356 -9.13 -19.87 7.05
C ILE A 356 -8.31 -20.78 7.96
N SER A 357 -7.68 -21.81 7.38
CA SER A 357 -6.73 -22.70 8.06
C SER A 357 -5.64 -23.15 7.07
N ASN A 358 -4.80 -24.11 7.48
CA ASN A 358 -3.77 -24.64 6.58
C ASN A 358 -4.37 -25.31 5.35
N GLY A 359 -5.45 -26.09 5.51
CA GLY A 359 -6.09 -26.88 4.44
C GLY A 359 -7.51 -26.45 4.07
N ALA A 360 -8.07 -25.43 4.72
CA ALA A 360 -9.42 -24.94 4.45
C ALA A 360 -9.44 -23.46 4.04
N PHE A 361 -10.46 -23.10 3.29
CA PHE A 361 -10.68 -21.76 2.73
C PHE A 361 -12.17 -21.45 2.60
N VAL A 362 -12.47 -20.16 2.43
CA VAL A 362 -13.80 -19.69 1.99
C VAL A 362 -13.68 -19.14 0.59
N LEU A 363 -14.58 -19.59 -0.29
CA LEU A 363 -14.80 -19.06 -1.63
C LEU A 363 -15.96 -18.06 -1.61
N ALA A 364 -15.73 -16.88 -2.14
CA ALA A 364 -16.73 -15.88 -2.47
C ALA A 364 -16.98 -15.84 -3.97
N ALA A 365 -18.24 -15.81 -4.39
CA ALA A 365 -18.60 -15.86 -5.80
C ALA A 365 -19.94 -15.21 -6.09
N ARG A 366 -20.18 -14.86 -7.36
CA ARG A 366 -21.52 -14.58 -7.89
C ARG A 366 -21.95 -15.81 -8.67
N ALA A 367 -23.01 -16.44 -8.24
CA ALA A 367 -23.63 -17.55 -8.95
C ALA A 367 -24.92 -17.12 -9.66
N GLY A 368 -25.36 -17.96 -10.59
CA GLY A 368 -26.69 -17.89 -11.21
C GLY A 368 -27.81 -17.97 -10.16
N LYS A 369 -29.05 -17.75 -10.58
CA LYS A 369 -30.18 -17.97 -9.67
C LYS A 369 -30.29 -19.47 -9.37
N ALA A 370 -30.49 -19.81 -8.11
CA ALA A 370 -30.94 -21.14 -7.73
C ALA A 370 -32.47 -21.18 -7.74
N THR A 371 -33.03 -22.29 -8.17
CA THR A 371 -34.46 -22.58 -8.12
C THR A 371 -34.66 -23.79 -7.21
N ASP A 372 -35.70 -23.79 -6.41
CA ASP A 372 -36.05 -24.94 -5.60
C ASP A 372 -36.50 -26.11 -6.51
N ASP A 373 -36.00 -27.31 -6.22
CA ASP A 373 -36.26 -28.51 -7.03
C ASP A 373 -37.72 -28.98 -6.91
N LEU A 374 -38.38 -28.70 -5.78
CA LEU A 374 -39.76 -29.08 -5.51
C LEU A 374 -40.74 -27.97 -5.94
N ASP A 375 -40.33 -26.71 -5.87
CA ASP A 375 -41.11 -25.55 -6.33
C ASP A 375 -40.28 -24.55 -7.16
N PRO A 376 -40.27 -24.69 -8.50
CA PRO A 376 -39.55 -23.78 -9.39
C PRO A 376 -39.97 -22.30 -9.32
N SER A 377 -41.11 -21.98 -8.69
CA SER A 377 -41.53 -20.59 -8.46
C SER A 377 -40.67 -19.91 -7.39
N ILE A 378 -40.08 -20.69 -6.49
CA ILE A 378 -39.14 -20.22 -5.47
C ILE A 378 -37.76 -20.15 -6.12
N SER A 379 -37.34 -18.93 -6.45
CA SER A 379 -35.99 -18.65 -6.95
C SER A 379 -35.24 -17.72 -6.01
N MET A 380 -33.96 -18.04 -5.79
CA MET A 380 -33.06 -17.28 -4.94
C MET A 380 -31.89 -16.74 -5.77
N ARG A 381 -31.61 -15.44 -5.67
CA ARG A 381 -30.46 -14.83 -6.37
C ARG A 381 -29.20 -15.09 -5.57
N GLN A 382 -28.18 -15.72 -6.16
CA GLN A 382 -26.94 -16.07 -5.46
C GLN A 382 -25.79 -15.10 -5.80
N GLU A 383 -26.05 -13.79 -5.80
CA GLU A 383 -25.04 -12.82 -6.24
C GLU A 383 -23.95 -12.51 -5.21
N ALA A 384 -24.21 -12.81 -3.92
CA ALA A 384 -23.24 -12.76 -2.83
C ALA A 384 -23.16 -14.12 -2.12
N MET A 385 -22.61 -15.10 -2.84
CA MET A 385 -22.44 -16.46 -2.35
C MET A 385 -21.10 -16.62 -1.62
N ALA A 386 -21.12 -17.30 -0.48
CA ALA A 386 -19.95 -17.80 0.24
C ALA A 386 -20.03 -19.32 0.36
N MET A 387 -18.92 -20.03 0.13
CA MET A 387 -18.81 -21.48 0.19
C MET A 387 -17.57 -21.91 0.97
N TYR A 388 -17.71 -22.89 1.87
CA TYR A 388 -16.59 -23.50 2.56
C TYR A 388 -15.95 -24.55 1.65
N GLY A 389 -14.62 -24.59 1.60
CA GLY A 389 -13.86 -25.62 0.90
C GLY A 389 -12.65 -26.08 1.70
N GLU A 390 -12.30 -27.35 1.58
CA GLU A 390 -11.14 -27.93 2.26
C GLU A 390 -10.50 -29.08 1.48
N VAL A 391 -9.23 -29.33 1.78
CA VAL A 391 -8.52 -30.52 1.30
C VAL A 391 -8.61 -31.62 2.33
N ILE A 392 -9.14 -32.78 1.92
CA ILE A 392 -9.17 -34.00 2.73
C ILE A 392 -8.40 -35.09 1.96
N GLY A 393 -7.28 -35.55 2.52
CA GLY A 393 -6.43 -36.52 1.82
C GLY A 393 -5.89 -35.92 0.52
N ASN A 394 -6.31 -36.46 -0.63
CA ASN A 394 -5.96 -35.97 -1.97
C ASN A 394 -7.12 -35.30 -2.70
N ASP A 395 -8.25 -35.11 -2.02
CA ASP A 395 -9.47 -34.59 -2.59
C ASP A 395 -9.75 -33.17 -2.13
N LEU A 396 -10.42 -32.42 -2.99
CA LEU A 396 -10.95 -31.10 -2.67
C LEU A 396 -12.45 -31.25 -2.43
N VAL A 397 -12.90 -30.90 -1.23
CA VAL A 397 -14.29 -31.04 -0.79
C VAL A 397 -14.88 -29.65 -0.56
N PHE A 398 -16.13 -29.47 -0.98
CA PHE A 398 -16.88 -28.24 -0.80
C PHE A 398 -18.15 -28.52 0.00
N ASP A 399 -18.54 -27.59 0.87
CA ASP A 399 -19.85 -27.67 1.54
C ASP A 399 -20.95 -27.46 0.49
N PRO A 400 -21.88 -28.41 0.30
CA PRO A 400 -22.98 -28.26 -0.64
C PRO A 400 -23.95 -27.14 -0.24
N ASN A 401 -23.93 -26.68 1.02
CA ASN A 401 -24.83 -25.67 1.54
C ASN A 401 -24.18 -24.28 1.49
N ALA A 402 -24.01 -23.74 0.29
CA ALA A 402 -23.49 -22.39 0.12
C ALA A 402 -24.36 -21.35 0.85
N LEU A 403 -23.73 -20.43 1.58
CA LEU A 403 -24.42 -19.34 2.25
C LEU A 403 -24.62 -18.18 1.27
N ASN A 404 -25.84 -17.68 1.19
CA ASN A 404 -26.17 -16.54 0.35
C ASN A 404 -26.50 -15.32 1.22
N ILE A 405 -25.71 -14.26 1.10
CA ILE A 405 -25.69 -13.15 2.05
C ILE A 405 -26.86 -12.18 1.82
N GLU A 406 -27.19 -11.88 0.55
CA GLU A 406 -28.34 -11.03 0.21
C GLU A 406 -29.18 -11.69 -0.91
N PRO A 407 -30.01 -12.71 -0.58
CA PRO A 407 -30.75 -13.50 -1.57
C PRO A 407 -31.77 -12.70 -2.40
N GLN A 408 -32.16 -11.52 -1.90
CA GLN A 408 -33.14 -10.63 -2.53
C GLN A 408 -32.47 -9.50 -3.35
N ARG A 409 -31.15 -9.32 -3.23
CA ARG A 409 -30.44 -8.25 -3.94
C ARG A 409 -29.93 -8.68 -5.30
N ALA A 410 -29.76 -7.69 -6.15
CA ALA A 410 -29.23 -7.80 -7.49
C ALA A 410 -28.11 -6.79 -7.70
N GLN A 411 -27.35 -6.95 -8.78
CA GLN A 411 -26.26 -6.05 -9.12
C GLN A 411 -25.22 -6.01 -8.00
N ILE A 412 -24.72 -7.18 -7.56
CA ILE A 412 -23.55 -7.27 -6.67
C ILE A 412 -22.28 -7.41 -7.50
N TRP A 413 -21.39 -6.43 -7.38
CA TRP A 413 -20.26 -6.23 -8.28
C TRP A 413 -18.95 -6.77 -7.72
N ALA A 414 -18.02 -5.88 -7.39
CA ALA A 414 -16.75 -6.24 -6.78
C ALA A 414 -16.98 -6.83 -5.38
N ARG A 415 -16.06 -7.68 -4.94
CA ARG A 415 -16.14 -8.36 -3.64
C ARG A 415 -14.76 -8.72 -3.13
N GLY A 416 -14.65 -8.86 -1.82
CA GLY A 416 -13.50 -9.46 -1.16
C GLY A 416 -13.96 -10.30 0.02
N VAL A 417 -13.12 -11.26 0.39
CA VAL A 417 -13.35 -12.15 1.52
C VAL A 417 -12.07 -12.26 2.33
N SER A 418 -12.18 -12.17 3.66
CA SER A 418 -11.01 -12.10 4.54
C SER A 418 -11.27 -12.79 5.88
N LEU A 419 -10.25 -13.51 6.37
CA LEU A 419 -10.26 -14.08 7.72
C LEU A 419 -9.97 -12.96 8.72
N ILE A 420 -10.89 -12.72 9.65
CA ILE A 420 -10.78 -11.66 10.66
C ILE A 420 -10.55 -12.20 12.07
N ALA A 421 -11.05 -13.39 12.38
CA ALA A 421 -10.82 -14.12 13.62
C ALA A 421 -10.91 -15.64 13.35
N PRO A 422 -10.49 -16.53 14.26
CA PRO A 422 -10.65 -17.97 14.08
C PRO A 422 -12.09 -18.32 13.69
N ASN A 423 -12.25 -19.06 12.59
CA ASN A 423 -13.55 -19.46 12.03
C ASN A 423 -14.52 -18.30 11.75
N THR A 424 -14.02 -17.07 11.62
CA THR A 424 -14.84 -15.87 11.39
C THR A 424 -14.29 -15.10 10.20
N VAL A 425 -15.15 -14.88 9.20
CA VAL A 425 -14.79 -14.31 7.91
C VAL A 425 -15.66 -13.09 7.64
N ALA A 426 -15.04 -12.02 7.16
CA ALA A 426 -15.76 -10.86 6.64
C ALA A 426 -15.92 -10.98 5.12
N TYR A 427 -17.08 -10.53 4.63
CA TYR A 427 -17.43 -10.51 3.22
C TYR A 427 -17.84 -9.09 2.84
N ALA A 428 -17.03 -8.41 2.03
CA ALA A 428 -17.30 -7.06 1.55
C ALA A 428 -17.65 -7.06 0.07
N TYR A 429 -18.56 -6.18 -0.36
CA TYR A 429 -18.98 -6.09 -1.75
C TYR A 429 -19.57 -4.73 -2.11
N GLN A 430 -19.57 -4.44 -3.42
CA GLN A 430 -20.25 -3.30 -4.00
C GLN A 430 -21.71 -3.68 -4.35
N ASP A 431 -22.68 -3.04 -3.70
CA ASP A 431 -24.08 -3.03 -4.11
C ASP A 431 -24.27 -1.96 -5.20
N GLY A 432 -24.50 -2.41 -6.42
CA GLY A 432 -24.72 -1.53 -7.58
C GLY A 432 -26.15 -0.96 -7.65
N THR A 433 -27.11 -1.54 -6.93
CA THR A 433 -28.48 -0.99 -6.85
C THR A 433 -28.53 0.13 -5.82
N GLY A 434 -27.94 -0.12 -4.66
CA GLY A 434 -27.84 0.88 -3.57
C GLY A 434 -26.74 1.92 -3.77
N MET A 435 -25.84 1.70 -4.74
CA MET A 435 -24.63 2.52 -4.93
C MET A 435 -23.87 2.69 -3.63
N SER A 436 -23.63 1.57 -2.94
CA SER A 436 -23.00 1.52 -1.62
C SER A 436 -22.11 0.29 -1.49
N MET A 437 -21.00 0.43 -0.76
CA MET A 437 -20.19 -0.70 -0.30
C MET A 437 -20.76 -1.24 1.01
N LYS A 438 -20.96 -2.56 1.06
CA LYS A 438 -21.48 -3.27 2.23
C LYS A 438 -20.50 -4.31 2.73
N MET A 439 -20.64 -4.68 4.00
CA MET A 439 -19.89 -5.76 4.64
C MET A 439 -20.78 -6.59 5.55
N ALA A 440 -20.61 -7.90 5.47
CA ALA A 440 -21.23 -8.88 6.36
C ALA A 440 -20.15 -9.69 7.10
N VAL A 441 -20.51 -10.29 8.23
CA VAL A 441 -19.62 -11.21 8.97
C VAL A 441 -20.26 -12.58 9.08
N LEU A 442 -19.46 -13.58 8.72
CA LEU A 442 -19.82 -14.99 8.66
C LEU A 442 -19.05 -15.75 9.74
N GLU A 443 -19.72 -16.67 10.42
CA GLU A 443 -19.10 -17.60 11.37
C GLU A 443 -19.23 -19.01 10.80
N ILE A 444 -18.13 -19.76 10.84
CA ILE A 444 -18.04 -21.14 10.38
C ILE A 444 -18.12 -22.03 11.62
N ASP A 445 -19.08 -22.94 11.65
CA ASP A 445 -19.18 -23.94 12.69
C ASP A 445 -18.02 -24.95 12.56
N PRO A 446 -17.15 -25.11 13.58
CA PRO A 446 -15.95 -25.94 13.46
C PRO A 446 -16.23 -27.44 13.38
N ALA A 447 -17.44 -27.90 13.75
CA ALA A 447 -17.78 -29.32 13.73
C ALA A 447 -18.54 -29.70 12.44
N THR A 448 -19.40 -28.82 11.95
CA THR A 448 -20.26 -29.07 10.78
C THR A 448 -19.79 -28.37 9.52
N HIS A 449 -18.80 -27.47 9.64
CA HIS A 449 -18.30 -26.58 8.58
C HIS A 449 -19.35 -25.63 7.98
N ARG A 450 -20.58 -25.62 8.53
CA ARG A 450 -21.66 -24.78 8.06
C ARG A 450 -21.38 -23.31 8.38
N MET A 451 -21.61 -22.46 7.39
CA MET A 451 -21.55 -21.02 7.56
C MET A 451 -22.89 -20.44 7.96
N LYS A 452 -22.86 -19.48 8.89
CA LYS A 452 -24.01 -18.67 9.28
C LYS A 452 -23.66 -17.19 9.25
N LEU A 453 -24.65 -16.37 8.90
CA LEU A 453 -24.55 -14.92 9.00
C LEU A 453 -24.62 -14.52 10.48
N THR A 454 -23.60 -13.82 10.97
CA THR A 454 -23.55 -13.33 12.36
C THR A 454 -23.81 -11.85 12.46
N GLN A 455 -23.36 -11.10 11.47
CA GLN A 455 -23.67 -9.69 11.29
C GLN A 455 -24.28 -9.53 9.90
N GLU A 456 -25.55 -9.10 9.88
CA GLU A 456 -26.23 -8.68 8.66
C GLU A 456 -25.44 -7.60 7.93
N PRO A 457 -25.54 -7.51 6.59
CA PRO A 457 -24.83 -6.51 5.80
C PRO A 457 -25.01 -5.09 6.33
N VAL A 458 -23.91 -4.46 6.71
CA VAL A 458 -23.86 -3.04 7.07
C VAL A 458 -23.29 -2.23 5.92
N ILE A 459 -23.82 -1.01 5.71
CA ILE A 459 -23.23 -0.06 4.78
C ILE A 459 -21.92 0.44 5.41
N VAL A 460 -20.82 0.20 4.72
CA VAL A 460 -19.49 0.69 5.11
C VAL A 460 -19.28 2.07 4.51
N ARG A 461 -19.70 2.26 3.26
CA ARG A 461 -19.48 3.50 2.52
C ARG A 461 -20.53 3.70 1.44
N ASP A 462 -21.00 4.93 1.27
CA ASP A 462 -21.79 5.32 0.11
C ASP A 462 -20.92 5.66 -1.10
N GLY A 463 -21.39 5.29 -2.28
CA GLY A 463 -20.73 5.47 -3.56
C GLY A 463 -20.46 4.15 -4.29
N PHE A 464 -19.98 4.30 -5.53
CA PHE A 464 -19.54 3.18 -6.35
C PHE A 464 -18.02 3.10 -6.36
N SER A 465 -17.50 1.91 -6.09
CA SER A 465 -16.10 1.57 -6.32
C SER A 465 -15.97 0.49 -7.41
N PRO A 466 -15.13 0.69 -8.45
CA PRO A 466 -14.85 -0.32 -9.47
C PRO A 466 -14.20 -1.59 -8.91
N TYR A 467 -13.52 -1.49 -7.76
CA TYR A 467 -12.96 -2.64 -7.05
C TYR A 467 -13.24 -2.56 -5.54
N VAL A 468 -13.47 -3.71 -4.94
CA VAL A 468 -13.62 -3.89 -3.50
C VAL A 468 -12.90 -5.19 -3.22
N SER A 469 -11.92 -5.17 -2.32
CA SER A 469 -11.17 -6.34 -1.94
C SER A 469 -10.77 -6.24 -0.47
N MET A 470 -10.39 -7.36 0.13
CA MET A 470 -10.09 -7.44 1.55
C MET A 470 -8.75 -8.10 1.80
N LEU A 471 -8.11 -7.69 2.89
CA LEU A 471 -6.89 -8.32 3.40
C LEU A 471 -7.20 -9.06 4.70
N SER A 472 -6.68 -10.28 4.83
CA SER A 472 -6.73 -11.03 6.09
C SER A 472 -5.76 -10.40 7.09
N VAL A 473 -6.30 -9.58 8.00
CA VAL A 473 -5.54 -8.82 9.00
C VAL A 473 -5.87 -9.25 10.44
N PRO A 474 -5.70 -10.53 10.82
CA PRO A 474 -5.79 -10.90 12.23
C PRO A 474 -4.60 -10.26 12.96
N TYR A 475 -4.78 -9.03 13.43
CA TYR A 475 -3.77 -8.22 14.12
C TYR A 475 -3.25 -9.00 15.34
N THR A 476 -4.21 -9.51 16.10
CA THR A 476 -4.11 -10.63 17.05
C THR A 476 -5.49 -11.27 17.15
N PRO A 477 -5.64 -12.54 17.56
CA PRO A 477 -6.95 -13.11 17.86
C PRO A 477 -7.75 -12.32 18.91
N SER A 478 -7.05 -11.57 19.77
CA SER A 478 -7.63 -10.71 20.81
C SER A 478 -8.20 -9.38 20.30
N ASP A 479 -7.82 -8.95 19.10
CA ASP A 479 -8.25 -7.66 18.55
C ASP A 479 -8.52 -7.75 17.03
N PRO A 480 -9.60 -8.45 16.64
CA PRO A 480 -9.89 -8.74 15.24
C PRO A 480 -10.42 -7.50 14.51
N HIS A 481 -9.87 -7.28 13.32
CA HIS A 481 -10.19 -6.13 12.47
C HIS A 481 -10.51 -6.57 11.05
N THR A 482 -11.35 -5.80 10.37
CA THR A 482 -11.54 -5.91 8.92
C THR A 482 -10.62 -4.90 8.23
N LEU A 483 -10.10 -5.23 7.06
CA LEU A 483 -9.45 -4.28 6.16
C LEU A 483 -10.02 -4.46 4.77
N ILE A 484 -10.77 -3.45 4.31
CA ILE A 484 -11.27 -3.36 2.94
C ILE A 484 -10.46 -2.28 2.23
N TYR A 485 -10.00 -2.53 1.00
CA TYR A 485 -9.45 -1.49 0.15
C TYR A 485 -10.31 -1.31 -1.10
N TYR A 486 -10.51 -0.05 -1.49
CA TYR A 486 -11.44 0.37 -2.54
C TYR A 486 -11.01 1.71 -3.15
N GLU A 487 -11.62 2.11 -4.26
CA GLU A 487 -11.40 3.41 -4.87
C GLU A 487 -12.39 4.43 -4.30
N GLY A 488 -11.85 5.54 -3.78
CA GLY A 488 -12.61 6.74 -3.44
C GLY A 488 -12.69 7.71 -4.62
N ASN A 489 -13.24 8.90 -4.39
CA ASN A 489 -13.47 9.88 -5.45
C ASN A 489 -12.19 10.32 -6.19
N TYR A 490 -11.08 10.47 -5.46
CA TYR A 490 -9.80 10.98 -5.98
C TYR A 490 -8.57 10.21 -5.46
N SER A 491 -8.79 9.17 -4.64
CA SER A 491 -7.74 8.48 -3.92
C SER A 491 -8.10 7.02 -3.75
N SER A 492 -7.09 6.19 -3.49
CA SER A 492 -7.29 4.80 -3.08
C SER A 492 -7.41 4.77 -1.56
N MET A 493 -8.48 4.15 -1.10
CA MET A 493 -8.94 4.19 0.30
C MET A 493 -8.82 2.81 0.93
N VAL A 494 -8.70 2.81 2.25
CA VAL A 494 -8.84 1.63 3.11
C VAL A 494 -9.90 1.97 4.15
N ASN A 495 -10.80 1.02 4.40
CA ASN A 495 -11.73 1.05 5.52
C ASN A 495 -11.34 -0.02 6.54
N LEU A 496 -11.31 0.38 7.81
CA LEU A 496 -11.02 -0.48 8.95
C LEU A 496 -12.18 -0.47 9.92
N CYS A 497 -12.67 -1.64 10.31
CA CYS A 497 -13.66 -1.77 11.39
C CYS A 497 -13.13 -2.74 12.45
N SER A 498 -13.38 -2.45 13.71
CA SER A 498 -13.15 -3.39 14.82
C SER A 498 -14.30 -4.40 14.91
N TRP A 499 -13.97 -5.66 15.09
CA TRP A 499 -14.95 -6.74 15.31
C TRP A 499 -15.02 -7.10 16.80
N SER A 500 -16.21 -7.00 17.41
CA SER A 500 -16.45 -7.51 18.77
C SER A 500 -16.97 -8.94 18.68
N ALA A 501 -16.15 -9.93 19.02
CA ALA A 501 -16.58 -11.33 19.08
C ALA A 501 -17.68 -11.57 20.12
N LYS A 502 -17.69 -10.79 21.21
CA LYS A 502 -18.70 -10.86 22.27
C LYS A 502 -20.05 -10.35 21.79
N ASP A 503 -20.06 -9.20 21.14
CA ASP A 503 -21.30 -8.54 20.71
C ASP A 503 -21.74 -8.96 19.30
N LYS A 504 -20.89 -9.71 18.60
CA LYS A 504 -21.03 -10.10 17.19
C LYS A 504 -21.34 -8.92 16.29
N LYS A 505 -20.63 -7.81 16.51
CA LYS A 505 -20.87 -6.53 15.82
C LYS A 505 -19.59 -5.89 15.33
N LEU A 506 -19.71 -5.26 14.17
CA LEU A 506 -18.73 -4.32 13.65
C LEU A 506 -18.91 -2.96 14.33
N SER A 507 -17.81 -2.32 14.68
CA SER A 507 -17.78 -1.01 15.33
C SER A 507 -16.55 -0.23 14.90
N ARG A 508 -16.53 1.07 15.17
CA ARG A 508 -15.35 1.94 14.93
C ARG A 508 -14.82 1.82 13.50
N CYS A 509 -15.72 1.92 12.53
CA CYS A 509 -15.37 1.90 11.11
C CYS A 509 -14.77 3.24 10.69
N GLU A 510 -13.54 3.24 10.19
CA GLU A 510 -12.78 4.43 9.84
C GLU A 510 -12.19 4.30 8.42
N ASP A 511 -12.34 5.36 7.62
CA ASP A 511 -11.80 5.46 6.27
C ASP A 511 -10.49 6.24 6.28
N PHE A 512 -9.48 5.72 5.57
CA PHE A 512 -8.18 6.38 5.40
C PHE A 512 -7.74 6.30 3.94
N SER A 513 -7.17 7.39 3.44
CA SER A 513 -6.48 7.36 2.15
C SER A 513 -5.09 6.76 2.36
N TRP A 514 -4.80 5.64 1.71
CA TRP A 514 -3.46 5.05 1.71
C TRP A 514 -2.63 5.55 0.51
N LEU A 515 -3.31 6.09 -0.51
CA LEU A 515 -2.64 6.61 -1.70
C LEU A 515 -3.52 7.67 -2.39
N MET A 516 -2.95 8.87 -2.57
CA MET A 516 -3.64 10.04 -3.16
C MET A 516 -3.67 10.01 -4.70
N GLN A 517 -4.08 8.88 -5.29
CA GLN A 517 -4.35 8.74 -6.72
C GLN A 517 -5.32 7.57 -6.98
N LYS A 518 -5.98 7.57 -8.14
CA LYS A 518 -6.69 6.38 -8.63
C LYS A 518 -5.73 5.38 -9.24
N LEU A 519 -6.20 4.14 -9.34
CA LEU A 519 -5.40 3.01 -9.78
C LEU A 519 -6.12 2.28 -10.90
N THR A 520 -5.37 1.91 -11.94
CA THR A 520 -5.91 1.06 -13.01
C THR A 520 -5.92 -0.41 -12.63
N SER A 521 -5.07 -0.79 -11.67
CA SER A 521 -4.99 -2.14 -11.13
C SER A 521 -4.39 -2.11 -9.74
N VAL A 522 -4.90 -2.93 -8.83
CA VAL A 522 -4.37 -3.06 -7.47
C VAL A 522 -4.63 -4.44 -6.90
N SER A 523 -3.65 -4.99 -6.19
CA SER A 523 -3.79 -6.17 -5.36
C SER A 523 -2.97 -5.99 -4.09
N GLY A 524 -3.50 -6.44 -2.97
CA GLY A 524 -2.81 -6.39 -1.69
C GLY A 524 -2.69 -7.76 -1.03
N VAL A 525 -1.73 -7.88 -0.11
CA VAL A 525 -1.58 -9.02 0.80
C VAL A 525 -1.17 -8.56 2.19
N HIS A 526 -1.51 -9.32 3.21
CA HIS A 526 -1.04 -9.10 4.57
C HIS A 526 0.30 -9.80 4.81
N LEU A 527 1.29 -9.09 5.35
CA LEU A 527 2.64 -9.60 5.63
C LEU A 527 2.81 -10.16 7.05
N GLY A 528 1.78 -10.09 7.89
CA GLY A 528 1.93 -10.31 9.33
C GLY A 528 2.22 -9.01 10.10
N GLY A 529 1.95 -9.04 11.41
CA GLY A 529 2.25 -7.92 12.31
C GLY A 529 1.56 -6.61 11.94
N GLY A 530 0.34 -6.67 11.39
CA GLY A 530 -0.44 -5.50 10.99
C GLY A 530 0.07 -4.80 9.71
N LYS A 531 1.03 -5.38 9.00
CA LYS A 531 1.58 -4.80 7.77
C LYS A 531 0.90 -5.37 6.54
N SER A 532 0.65 -4.51 5.57
CA SER A 532 0.11 -4.85 4.26
C SER A 532 1.08 -4.46 3.16
N PHE A 533 1.14 -5.27 2.10
CA PHE A 533 1.90 -5.01 0.90
C PHE A 533 0.95 -4.85 -0.28
N MET A 534 1.05 -3.74 -1.00
CA MET A 534 0.23 -3.42 -2.16
C MET A 534 1.10 -3.41 -3.41
N ALA A 535 0.64 -4.09 -4.45
CA ALA A 535 1.17 -3.96 -5.81
C ALA A 535 0.08 -3.33 -6.68
N PHE A 536 0.42 -2.27 -7.41
CA PHE A 536 -0.56 -1.50 -8.17
C PHE A 536 0.01 -0.82 -9.40
N ALA A 537 -0.87 -0.45 -10.32
CA ALA A 537 -0.54 0.35 -11.49
C ALA A 537 -1.21 1.72 -11.38
N SER A 538 -0.44 2.78 -11.61
CA SER A 538 -0.96 4.15 -11.63
C SER A 538 -1.99 4.37 -12.74
N GLU A 539 -2.60 5.56 -12.81
CA GLU A 539 -3.47 5.95 -13.93
C GLU A 539 -2.77 5.84 -15.29
N SER A 540 -1.45 6.07 -15.33
CA SER A 540 -0.60 5.89 -16.52
C SER A 540 -0.19 4.43 -16.79
N GLY A 541 -0.63 3.48 -15.95
CA GLY A 541 -0.30 2.05 -16.07
C GLY A 541 1.09 1.67 -15.55
N VAL A 542 1.86 2.60 -14.98
CA VAL A 542 3.21 2.28 -14.47
C VAL A 542 3.08 1.47 -13.18
N PRO A 543 3.77 0.32 -13.05
CA PRO A 543 3.67 -0.52 -11.86
C PRO A 543 4.51 0.00 -10.70
N TYR A 544 3.91 0.01 -9.52
CA TYR A 544 4.50 0.36 -8.24
C TYR A 544 4.19 -0.71 -7.18
N TYR A 545 4.91 -0.65 -6.09
CA TYR A 545 4.52 -1.27 -4.83
C TYR A 545 4.63 -0.29 -3.67
N ALA A 546 3.89 -0.54 -2.61
CA ALA A 546 4.04 0.15 -1.34
C ALA A 546 3.70 -0.81 -0.20
N ALA A 547 4.37 -0.67 0.93
CA ALA A 547 3.90 -1.25 2.18
C ALA A 547 3.11 -0.18 2.94
N PHE A 548 2.20 -0.59 3.81
CA PHE A 548 1.68 0.27 4.87
C PHE A 548 1.34 -0.56 6.09
N GLY A 549 1.49 0.04 7.27
CA GLY A 549 1.13 -0.57 8.55
C GLY A 549 -0.22 -0.08 9.02
N LEU A 550 -0.98 -0.97 9.65
CA LEU A 550 -2.04 -0.59 10.56
C LEU A 550 -1.41 -0.36 11.94
N SER A 551 -1.59 0.83 12.51
CA SER A 551 -1.09 1.17 13.85
C SER A 551 -1.72 0.29 14.93
N LYS A 552 -1.00 0.00 16.02
CA LYS A 552 -1.65 -0.41 17.26
C LYS A 552 -2.32 0.85 17.80
N LYS A 553 -3.64 0.86 17.95
CA LYS A 553 -4.27 1.83 18.84
C LYS A 553 -4.05 1.41 20.29
#